data_AF-A0A356U8Q7-F1
#
_entry.id   AF-A0A356U8Q7-F1
#
_cell.length_a   1.000
_cell.length_b   1.000
_cell.length_c   1.000
_cell.angle_alpha   90.00
_cell.angle_beta   90.00
_cell.angle_gamma   90.00
#
_symmetry.space_group_name_H-M   'P 1'
#
loop_
_entity.id
_entity.type
_entity.pdbx_description
1 polymer ?
#
loop_
_entity_poly.entity_id
_entity_poly.type
_entity_poly.pdbx_seq_one_letter_code
_entity_poly.pdbx_strand_id
1 'polypeptide(L)'
;GNDINHIELSGVQPNPRISSVRQGVELCKQHQVHLVLAVGGGSTIDCAKIIAAGANYDGDAWDFFTRKAKIQHALPVGTVLTLAATG
;
A
#
# COMPACT_ATOMS: atom_id res chain seq x y z
N GLY A 1 20.92 -6.65 -15.19
CA GLY A 1 19.57 -6.75 -14.60
C GLY A 1 19.35 -5.51 -13.77
N ASN A 2 18.11 -5.04 -13.61
CA ASN A 2 17.87 -3.95 -12.68
C ASN A 2 17.99 -4.51 -11.25
N ASP A 3 19.01 -4.09 -10.51
CA ASP A 3 19.21 -4.47 -9.11
C ASP A 3 18.21 -3.70 -8.23
N ILE A 4 17.00 -4.26 -8.08
CA ILE A 4 15.93 -3.68 -7.26
C ILE A 4 15.80 -4.49 -5.97
N ASN A 5 16.19 -3.88 -4.85
CA ASN A 5 15.95 -4.44 -3.52
C ASN A 5 14.46 -4.36 -3.18
N HIS A 6 13.92 -5.42 -2.59
CA HIS A 6 12.52 -5.49 -2.20
C HIS A 6 12.35 -6.05 -0.79
N ILE A 7 11.24 -5.70 -0.18
CA ILE A 7 10.72 -6.27 1.06
C ILE A 7 9.28 -6.72 0.79
N GLU A 8 8.86 -7.78 1.45
CA GLU A 8 7.53 -8.36 1.22
C GLU A 8 6.57 -8.07 2.36
N LEU A 9 5.33 -7.74 1.98
CA LEU A 9 4.17 -7.72 2.87
C LEU A 9 3.14 -8.72 2.31
N SER A 10 3.03 -9.88 2.95
CA SER A 10 2.10 -10.94 2.55
C SER A 10 0.84 -10.97 3.42
N GLY A 11 -0.15 -11.78 3.04
CA GLY A 11 -1.34 -12.01 3.85
C GLY A 11 -2.41 -10.91 3.79
N VAL A 12 -2.43 -10.07 2.74
CA VAL A 12 -3.54 -9.14 2.50
C VAL A 12 -4.84 -9.93 2.30
N GLN A 13 -5.74 -9.82 3.26
CA GLN A 13 -7.04 -10.51 3.23
C GLN A 13 -8.00 -9.84 2.24
N PRO A 14 -8.98 -10.57 1.67
CA PRO A 14 -10.00 -10.01 0.78
C PRO A 14 -10.74 -8.80 1.37
N ASN A 15 -10.90 -8.78 2.69
CA ASN A 15 -11.31 -7.59 3.44
C ASN A 15 -10.06 -6.94 4.05
N PRO A 16 -9.42 -5.96 3.38
CA PRO A 16 -8.15 -5.40 3.83
C PRO A 16 -8.33 -4.72 5.20
N ARG A 17 -7.60 -5.22 6.20
CA ARG A 17 -7.63 -4.67 7.55
C ARG A 17 -6.69 -3.47 7.64
N ILE A 18 -7.08 -2.45 8.41
CA ILE A 18 -6.21 -1.30 8.70
C ILE A 18 -4.87 -1.71 9.31
N SER A 19 -4.80 -2.86 9.99
CA SER A 19 -3.55 -3.42 10.50
C SER A 19 -2.54 -3.71 9.41
N SER A 20 -2.96 -4.29 8.27
CA SER A 20 -2.08 -4.58 7.13
C SER A 20 -1.59 -3.29 6.47
N VAL A 21 -2.46 -2.28 6.38
CA VAL A 21 -2.08 -0.95 5.88
C VAL A 21 -1.03 -0.31 6.80
N ARG A 22 -1.27 -0.28 8.11
CA ARG A 22 -0.31 0.30 9.08
C ARG A 22 1.03 -0.41 9.04
N GLN A 23 1.04 -1.74 8.97
CA GLN A 23 2.26 -2.53 8.81
C GLN A 23 3.00 -2.18 7.52
N GLY A 24 2.28 -2.06 6.40
CA GLY A 24 2.89 -1.66 5.12
C GLY A 24 3.45 -0.25 5.14
N VAL A 25 2.76 0.70 5.77
CA VAL A 25 3.25 2.08 5.95
C VAL A 25 4.53 2.10 6.77
N GLU A 26 4.57 1.35 7.86
CA GLU A 26 5.76 1.26 8.72
C GLU A 26 6.95 0.69 7.94
N LEU A 27 6.74 -0.41 7.21
CA LEU A 27 7.78 -0.99 6.34
C LEU A 27 8.28 0.02 5.30
N CYS A 28 7.38 0.80 4.68
CA CYS A 28 7.77 1.81 3.71
C CYS A 28 8.65 2.90 4.33
N LYS A 29 8.30 3.37 5.53
CA LYS A 29 9.05 4.42 6.24
C LYS A 29 10.40 3.90 6.76
N GLN A 30 10.42 2.72 7.39
CA GLN A 30 11.63 2.12 7.96
C GLN A 30 12.68 1.80 6.90
N HIS A 31 12.26 1.31 5.74
CA HIS A 31 13.16 0.87 4.67
C HIS A 31 13.31 1.89 3.54
N GLN A 32 12.76 3.10 3.69
CA GLN A 32 12.80 4.16 2.68
C GLN A 32 12.34 3.65 1.30
N VAL A 33 11.18 3.00 1.27
CA VAL A 33 10.61 2.43 0.04
C VAL A 33 10.22 3.56 -0.92
N HIS A 34 10.60 3.41 -2.19
CA HIS A 34 10.32 4.40 -3.24
C HIS A 34 9.18 3.98 -4.18
N LEU A 35 8.71 2.74 -4.08
CA LEU A 35 7.62 2.19 -4.91
C LEU A 35 6.91 1.05 -4.19
N VAL A 36 5.58 1.01 -4.28
CA VAL A 36 4.76 -0.11 -3.81
C VAL A 36 4.30 -0.93 -5.00
N LEU A 37 4.58 -2.24 -5.01
CA LEU A 37 4.13 -3.16 -6.06
C LEU A 37 3.04 -4.08 -5.52
N ALA A 38 1.80 -3.92 -6.01
CA ALA A 38 0.69 -4.80 -5.66
C ALA A 38 0.66 -6.01 -6.59
N VAL A 39 0.88 -7.21 -6.07
CA VAL A 39 0.75 -8.46 -6.82
C VAL A 39 -0.44 -9.24 -6.27
N GLY A 40 -1.58 -9.22 -6.96
CA GLY A 40 -2.83 -9.74 -6.41
C GLY A 40 -4.10 -9.30 -7.14
N GLY A 41 -5.24 -9.42 -6.45
CA GLY A 41 -6.54 -8.90 -6.90
C GLY A 41 -6.86 -7.50 -6.36
N GLY A 42 -8.11 -7.07 -6.51
CA GLY A 42 -8.57 -5.72 -6.12
C GLY A 42 -8.24 -5.34 -4.67
N SER A 43 -8.47 -6.24 -3.70
CA SER A 43 -8.16 -5.97 -2.29
C SER A 43 -6.67 -5.69 -2.04
N THR A 44 -5.79 -6.36 -2.77
CA THR A 44 -4.34 -6.12 -2.71
C THR A 44 -3.98 -4.76 -3.29
N ILE A 45 -4.59 -4.41 -4.43
CA ILE A 45 -4.37 -3.13 -5.09
C ILE A 45 -4.86 -1.97 -4.21
N ASP A 46 -6.03 -2.08 -3.60
CA ASP A 46 -6.56 -1.03 -2.73
C ASP A 46 -5.75 -0.89 -1.45
N CYS A 47 -5.30 -2.00 -0.86
CA CYS A 47 -4.37 -1.96 0.26
C CYS A 47 -3.08 -1.21 -0.11
N ALA A 48 -2.49 -1.51 -1.28
CA ALA A 48 -1.27 -0.87 -1.76
C ALA A 48 -1.43 0.65 -1.97
N LYS A 49 -2.56 1.12 -2.50
CA LYS A 49 -2.85 2.56 -2.67
C LYS A 49 -2.80 3.30 -1.33
N ILE A 50 -3.40 2.72 -0.29
CA ILE A 50 -3.45 3.35 1.02
C ILE A 50 -2.10 3.28 1.72
N ILE A 51 -1.35 2.18 1.57
CA ILE A 51 0.04 2.09 2.06
C ILE A 51 0.89 3.19 1.43
N ALA A 52 0.81 3.35 0.11
CA ALA A 52 1.57 4.35 -0.62
C ALA A 52 1.23 5.79 -0.19
N ALA A 53 -0.04 6.08 0.08
CA ALA A 53 -0.47 7.36 0.64
C ALA A 53 0.03 7.56 2.08
N GLY A 54 -0.11 6.54 2.93
CA GLY A 54 0.30 6.59 4.34
C GLY A 54 1.81 6.69 4.53
N ALA A 55 2.61 6.18 3.60
CA ALA A 55 4.07 6.34 3.61
C ALA A 55 4.51 7.81 3.54
N ASN A 56 3.73 8.67 2.88
CA ASN A 56 3.97 10.11 2.75
C ASN A 56 3.10 10.96 3.70
N TYR A 57 2.54 10.36 4.75
CA TYR A 57 1.68 11.05 5.70
C TYR A 57 2.16 10.81 7.13
N ASP A 58 2.31 11.89 7.91
CA ASP A 58 2.84 11.81 9.28
C ASP A 58 1.84 11.25 10.30
N GLY A 59 0.54 11.27 9.98
CA GLY A 59 -0.51 10.73 10.83
C GLY A 59 -0.83 9.26 10.58
N ASP A 60 -1.96 8.81 11.13
CA ASP A 60 -2.46 7.44 10.93
C ASP A 60 -3.20 7.34 9.59
N ALA A 61 -2.90 6.33 8.77
CA ALA A 61 -3.63 6.09 7.53
C ALA A 61 -5.16 5.94 7.71
N TRP A 62 -5.62 5.63 8.94
CA TRP A 62 -7.04 5.63 9.30
C TRP A 62 -7.71 7.01 9.16
N ASP A 63 -6.94 8.10 9.23
CA ASP A 63 -7.44 9.46 9.05
C ASP A 63 -8.04 9.70 7.66
N PHE A 64 -7.57 8.98 6.64
CA PHE A 64 -8.13 9.03 5.29
C PHE A 64 -9.55 8.46 5.22
N PHE A 65 -9.80 7.36 5.94
CA PHE A 65 -11.12 6.72 5.99
C PHE A 65 -12.12 7.51 6.83
N THR A 66 -11.63 8.14 7.90
CA THR A 66 -12.45 8.99 8.79
C THR A 66 -12.58 10.44 8.30
N ARG A 67 -12.00 10.75 7.13
CA ARG A 67 -12.01 12.09 6.50
C ARG A 67 -11.36 13.19 7.35
N LYS A 68 -10.50 12.81 8.29
CA LYS A 68 -9.69 13.74 9.09
C LYS A 68 -8.51 14.30 8.29
N ALA A 69 -8.05 13.55 7.29
CA ALA A 69 -7.01 13.97 6.37
C ALA A 69 -7.40 13.70 4.91
N LYS A 70 -6.84 14.49 3.99
CA LYS A 70 -6.91 14.26 2.54
C LYS A 70 -5.55 13.76 2.06
N ILE A 71 -5.56 12.78 1.16
CA ILE A 71 -4.35 12.30 0.50
C ILE A 71 -3.84 13.41 -0.44
N GLN A 72 -2.65 13.94 -0.16
CA GLN A 72 -1.99 14.96 -1.00
C GLN A 72 -0.89 14.36 -1.87
N HIS A 73 -0.19 13.36 -1.33
CA HIS A 73 0.92 12.67 -1.99
C HIS A 73 0.84 11.18 -1.70
N ALA A 74 1.36 10.36 -2.61
CA ALA A 74 1.50 8.93 -2.45
C ALA A 74 2.77 8.47 -3.16
N LEU A 75 3.38 7.39 -2.67
CA LEU A 75 4.44 6.71 -3.42
C LEU A 75 3.88 6.19 -4.76
N PRO A 76 4.72 6.05 -5.80
CA PRO A 76 4.36 5.31 -7.00
C PRO A 76 3.81 3.92 -6.67
N VAL A 77 2.71 3.54 -7.31
CA VAL A 77 2.10 2.22 -7.18
C VAL A 77 2.13 1.51 -8.52
N GLY A 78 2.78 0.35 -8.57
CA GLY A 78 2.68 -0.60 -9.67
C GLY A 78 1.72 -1.74 -9.33
N THR A 79 1.10 -2.35 -10.32
CA THR A 79 0.24 -3.51 -10.11
C THR A 79 0.57 -4.65 -11.07
N VAL A 80 0.50 -5.88 -10.56
CA VAL A 80 0.49 -7.12 -11.32
C VAL A 80 -0.79 -7.85 -10.94
N LEU A 81 -1.80 -7.74 -11.81
CA LEU A 81 -3.12 -8.31 -11.56
C LEU A 81 -3.08 -9.83 -11.77
N THR A 82 -3.28 -10.60 -10.70
CA THR A 82 -3.22 -12.09 -10.76
C THR A 82 -4.59 -12.74 -10.88
N LEU A 83 -5.65 -11.99 -10.55
CA LEU A 83 -7.04 -12.43 -10.65
C LEU A 83 -7.76 -11.49 -11.61
N ALA A 84 -8.27 -12.04 -12.73
CA ALA A 84 -9.20 -11.33 -13.61
C ALA A 84 -10.56 -11.20 -12.91
N ALA A 85 -10.66 -10.31 -11.93
CA ALA A 85 -11.93 -9.77 -11.47
C ALA A 85 -12.16 -8.46 -12.22
N THR A 86 -13.37 -8.28 -12.76
CA THR A 86 -13.77 -7.18 -13.65
C THR A 86 -13.25 -5.83 -13.16
N GLY A 87 -12.43 -5.17 -13.98
CA GLY A 87 -11.98 -3.79 -13.77
C GLY A 87 -13.13 -2.78 -13.88
#